data_AF-A0A1X2G279-F1
#
_entry.id   AF-A0A1X2G279-F1
#
_cell.length_a   1.000
_cell.length_b   1.000
_cell.length_c   1.000
_cell.angle_alpha   90.00
_cell.angle_beta   90.00
_cell.angle_gamma   90.00
#
_symmetry.space_group_name_H-M   'P 1'
#
loop_
_entity.id
_entity.type
_entity.pdbx_description
1 polymer ?
#
loop_
_entity_poly.entity_id
_entity_poly.type
_entity_poly.pdbx_seq_one_letter_code
_entity_poly.pdbx_strand_id
1 'polypeptide(L)'
;MNGVDVAETEDRIHAYEQENRDSIAENQVRQLNENRFQNYQDELQKKEREHRREVYLKQLDDERRQRETEKSELLQELASTNKSAQAIIAARSSPLKRSSALRQQQQNSASSSSDSRLALPSWLTTAMDTDHEANDAAHARQFDPFQYVYTYPDDSMLWDQYVDPTTDYLKDNRTARAGGYAAKFAHKRALADAFSGLACLTAQQNVAL
;
A
#
# COMPACT_ATOMS: atom_id res chain seq x y z
N MET A 1 -34.11 -52.36 6.54
CA MET A 1 -34.54 -51.57 5.35
C MET A 1 -35.55 -50.58 5.89
N ASN A 2 -35.18 -49.31 5.99
CA ASN A 2 -35.96 -48.31 6.74
C ASN A 2 -37.22 -47.97 5.95
N GLY A 3 -38.40 -48.15 6.55
CA GLY A 3 -39.72 -47.90 5.96
C GLY A 3 -40.03 -46.42 5.78
N VAL A 4 -39.21 -45.75 4.97
CA VAL A 4 -39.45 -44.38 4.50
C VAL A 4 -40.25 -44.49 3.21
N ASP A 5 -41.45 -43.92 3.19
CA ASP A 5 -42.30 -43.86 2.01
C ASP A 5 -41.75 -42.81 1.04
N VAL A 6 -41.02 -43.28 0.03
CA VAL A 6 -40.31 -42.45 -0.95
C VAL A 6 -41.29 -41.59 -1.75
N ALA A 7 -42.46 -42.15 -2.12
CA ALA A 7 -43.45 -41.46 -2.93
C ALA A 7 -44.08 -40.28 -2.17
N GLU A 8 -44.45 -40.48 -0.90
CA GLU A 8 -45.00 -39.41 -0.07
C GLU A 8 -43.99 -38.28 0.17
N THR A 9 -42.70 -38.63 0.28
CA THR A 9 -41.65 -37.61 0.41
C THR A 9 -41.42 -36.81 -0.88
N GLU A 10 -41.50 -37.45 -2.05
CA GLU A 10 -41.36 -36.78 -3.35
C GLU A 10 -42.52 -35.81 -3.62
N ASP A 11 -43.75 -36.21 -3.31
CA ASP A 11 -44.93 -35.33 -3.44
C ASP A 11 -44.83 -34.10 -2.53
N ARG A 12 -44.36 -34.28 -1.29
CA ARG A 12 -44.09 -33.17 -0.37
C ARG A 12 -43.01 -32.24 -0.91
N ILE A 13 -41.91 -32.78 -1.44
CA ILE A 13 -40.83 -31.98 -2.02
C ILE A 13 -41.36 -31.12 -3.17
N HIS A 14 -42.15 -31.69 -4.09
CA HIS A 14 -42.71 -30.93 -5.20
C HIS A 14 -43.69 -29.83 -4.76
N ALA A 15 -44.51 -30.09 -3.74
CA ALA A 15 -45.39 -29.06 -3.17
C ALA A 15 -44.57 -27.91 -2.56
N TYR A 16 -43.52 -28.23 -1.80
CA TYR A 16 -42.62 -27.23 -1.22
C TYR A 16 -41.82 -26.45 -2.28
N GLU A 17 -41.40 -27.10 -3.36
CA GLU A 17 -40.72 -26.44 -4.47
C GLU A 17 -41.63 -25.42 -5.16
N GLN A 18 -42.89 -25.77 -5.41
CA GLN A 18 -43.85 -24.88 -6.07
C GLN A 18 -44.23 -23.69 -5.18
N GLU A 19 -44.45 -23.92 -3.87
CA GLU A 19 -44.79 -22.87 -2.92
C GLU A 19 -43.63 -21.88 -2.70
N ASN A 20 -42.38 -22.38 -2.70
CA ASN A 20 -41.20 -21.55 -2.46
C ASN A 20 -40.53 -21.00 -3.72
N ARG A 21 -40.97 -21.40 -4.92
CA ARG A 21 -40.36 -20.95 -6.17
C ARG A 21 -40.34 -19.43 -6.28
N ASP A 22 -41.46 -18.78 -5.97
CA ASP A 22 -41.61 -17.34 -6.10
C ASP A 22 -40.83 -16.60 -5.01
N SER A 23 -40.81 -17.12 -3.78
CA SER A 23 -40.05 -16.53 -2.68
C SER A 23 -38.53 -16.63 -2.91
N ILE A 24 -38.06 -17.74 -3.48
CA ILE A 24 -36.66 -17.90 -3.88
C ILE A 24 -36.31 -16.91 -5.00
N ALA A 25 -37.17 -16.78 -6.02
CA ALA A 25 -36.95 -15.84 -7.12
C ALA A 25 -36.90 -14.38 -6.62
N GLU A 26 -37.81 -13.98 -5.73
CA GLU A 26 -37.81 -12.63 -5.13
C GLU A 26 -36.54 -12.38 -4.30
N ASN A 27 -36.14 -13.35 -3.49
CA ASN A 27 -34.91 -13.25 -2.68
C ASN A 27 -33.66 -13.15 -3.54
N GLN A 28 -33.59 -13.90 -4.65
CA GLN A 28 -32.48 -13.80 -5.60
C GLN A 28 -32.41 -12.41 -6.23
N VAL A 29 -33.54 -11.87 -6.69
CA VAL A 29 -33.58 -10.52 -7.27
C VAL A 29 -33.16 -9.46 -6.23
N ARG A 30 -33.63 -9.59 -4.98
CA ARG A 30 -33.22 -8.69 -3.89
C ARG A 30 -31.72 -8.79 -3.64
N GLN A 31 -31.15 -9.99 -3.59
CA GLN A 31 -29.72 -10.22 -3.36
C GLN A 31 -28.88 -9.62 -4.50
N LEU A 32 -29.30 -9.79 -5.76
CA LEU A 32 -28.62 -9.21 -6.91
C LEU A 32 -28.63 -7.67 -6.85
N ASN A 33 -29.76 -7.07 -6.49
CA ASN A 33 -29.87 -5.62 -6.34
C ASN A 33 -29.01 -5.08 -5.19
N GLU A 34 -28.98 -5.76 -4.04
CA GLU A 34 -28.14 -5.39 -2.91
C GLU A 34 -26.65 -5.48 -3.28
N ASN A 35 -26.22 -6.60 -3.89
CA ASN A 35 -24.84 -6.77 -4.35
C ASN A 35 -24.43 -5.68 -5.35
N ARG A 36 -25.31 -5.33 -6.30
CA ARG A 36 -25.06 -4.23 -7.25
C ARG A 36 -24.86 -2.90 -6.54
N PHE A 37 -25.70 -2.61 -5.55
CA PHE A 37 -25.60 -1.38 -4.78
C PHE A 37 -24.31 -1.31 -3.95
N GLN A 38 -23.93 -2.41 -3.29
CA GLN A 38 -22.70 -2.49 -2.51
C GLN A 38 -21.45 -2.33 -3.40
N ASN A 39 -21.39 -3.04 -4.52
CA ASN A 39 -20.29 -2.92 -5.48
C ASN A 39 -20.13 -1.48 -5.98
N TYR A 40 -21.25 -0.79 -6.26
CA TYR A 40 -21.22 0.61 -6.66
C TYR A 40 -20.67 1.53 -5.56
N GLN A 41 -21.08 1.33 -4.30
CA GLN A 41 -20.55 2.10 -3.19
C GLN A 41 -19.05 1.89 -2.99
N ASP A 42 -18.59 0.64 -3.09
CA ASP A 42 -17.18 0.29 -2.96
C ASP A 42 -16.34 0.92 -4.07
N GLU A 43 -16.81 0.89 -5.33
CA GLU A 43 -16.13 1.56 -6.44
C GLU A 43 -16.05 3.08 -6.23
N LEU A 44 -17.12 3.70 -5.75
CA LEU A 44 -17.17 5.13 -5.52
C LEU A 44 -16.20 5.53 -4.39
N GLN A 45 -16.18 4.77 -3.30
CA GLN A 45 -15.25 4.98 -2.19
C GLN A 45 -13.80 4.77 -2.62
N LYS A 46 -13.53 3.77 -3.47
CA LYS A 46 -12.20 3.52 -4.03
C LYS A 46 -11.74 4.69 -4.90
N LYS A 47 -12.58 5.17 -5.82
CA LYS A 47 -12.28 6.33 -6.68
C LYS A 47 -12.02 7.58 -5.84
N GLU A 48 -12.80 7.82 -4.79
CA GLU A 48 -12.58 8.95 -3.90
C GLU A 48 -11.24 8.86 -3.16
N ARG A 49 -10.88 7.67 -2.67
CA ARG A 49 -9.59 7.43 -2.00
C ARG A 49 -8.41 7.63 -2.95
N GLU A 50 -8.52 7.13 -4.18
CA GLU A 50 -7.52 7.31 -5.23
C GLU A 50 -7.37 8.79 -5.58
N HIS A 51 -8.47 9.50 -5.79
CA HIS A 51 -8.45 10.93 -6.07
C HIS A 51 -7.80 11.75 -4.92
N ARG A 52 -8.16 11.46 -3.67
CA ARG A 52 -7.54 12.11 -2.50
C ARG A 52 -6.02 11.86 -2.44
N ARG A 53 -5.58 10.64 -2.76
CA ARG A 53 -4.17 10.29 -2.83
C ARG A 53 -3.44 11.05 -3.94
N GLU A 54 -4.02 11.14 -5.14
CA GLU A 54 -3.46 11.88 -6.27
C GLU A 54 -3.32 13.37 -5.94
N VAL A 55 -4.35 13.98 -5.36
CA VAL A 55 -4.30 15.38 -4.93
C VAL A 55 -3.20 15.61 -3.90
N TYR A 56 -3.07 14.72 -2.92
CA TYR A 56 -2.01 14.80 -1.90
C TYR A 56 -0.61 14.71 -2.52
N LEU A 57 -0.39 13.75 -3.42
CA LEU A 57 0.90 13.59 -4.11
C LEU A 57 1.24 14.81 -4.97
N LYS A 58 0.25 15.36 -5.67
CA LYS A 58 0.41 16.59 -6.46
C LYS A 58 0.80 17.78 -5.57
N GLN A 59 0.14 17.96 -4.43
CA GLN A 59 0.48 19.01 -3.47
C GLN A 59 1.92 18.88 -2.96
N LEU A 60 2.37 17.66 -2.69
CA LEU A 60 3.74 17.40 -2.23
C LEU A 60 4.78 17.74 -3.32
N ASP A 61 4.50 17.38 -4.57
CA ASP A 61 5.37 17.71 -5.71
C ASP A 61 5.41 19.23 -5.98
N ASP A 62 4.26 19.90 -5.93
CA ASP A 62 4.18 21.35 -6.08
C ASP A 62 4.93 22.08 -4.94
N GLU A 63 4.82 21.62 -3.70
CA GLU A 63 5.57 22.16 -2.56
C GLU A 63 7.09 21.96 -2.73
N ARG A 64 7.52 20.80 -3.25
CA ARG A 64 8.92 20.55 -3.57
C ARG A 64 9.42 21.51 -4.65
N ARG A 65 8.69 21.66 -5.76
CA ARG A 65 9.04 22.59 -6.84
C ARG A 65 9.12 24.02 -6.34
N GLN A 66 8.15 24.47 -5.53
CA GLN A 66 8.16 25.80 -4.94
C GLN A 66 9.39 26.04 -4.07
N ARG A 67 9.79 25.07 -3.24
CA ARG A 67 11.02 25.17 -2.44
C ARG A 67 12.27 25.26 -3.30
N GLU A 68 12.32 24.51 -4.41
CA GLU A 68 13.45 24.55 -5.34
C GLU A 68 13.51 25.89 -6.09
N THR A 69 12.37 26.41 -6.55
CA THR A 69 12.30 27.73 -7.20
C THR A 69 12.67 28.85 -6.22
N GLU A 70 12.12 28.84 -5.00
CA GLU A 70 12.46 29.82 -3.96
C GLU A 70 13.95 29.82 -3.63
N LYS A 71 14.58 28.64 -3.54
CA LYS A 71 16.04 28.52 -3.36
C LYS A 71 16.81 29.10 -4.54
N SER A 72 16.40 28.77 -5.76
CA SER A 72 17.09 29.24 -6.97
C SER A 72 17.01 30.77 -7.13
N GLU A 73 15.84 31.36 -6.84
CA GLU A 73 15.65 32.80 -6.85
C GLU A 73 16.47 33.49 -5.76
N LEU A 74 16.52 32.91 -4.54
CA LEU A 74 17.35 33.45 -3.47
C LEU A 74 18.83 33.45 -3.87
N LEU A 75 19.31 32.35 -4.47
CA LEU A 75 20.68 32.27 -4.98
C LEU A 75 20.93 33.31 -6.07
N GLN A 76 19.99 33.51 -6.99
CA GLN A 76 20.11 34.51 -8.05
C GLN A 76 20.11 35.94 -7.48
N GLU A 77 19.27 36.23 -6.48
CA GLU A 77 19.21 37.53 -5.82
C GLU A 77 20.52 37.83 -5.07
N LEU A 78 21.05 36.83 -4.34
CA LEU A 78 22.34 36.91 -3.66
C LEU A 78 23.51 37.08 -4.64
N ALA A 79 23.45 36.46 -5.81
CA ALA A 79 24.51 36.54 -6.82
C ALA A 79 24.48 37.86 -7.63
N SER A 80 23.30 38.41 -7.88
CA SER A 80 23.11 39.59 -8.74
C SER A 80 23.14 40.92 -7.97
N THR A 81 22.84 40.91 -6.68
CA THR A 81 22.62 42.14 -5.89
C THR A 81 23.74 42.39 -4.89
N ASN A 82 24.25 43.63 -4.80
CA ASN A 82 25.24 44.06 -3.80
C ASN A 82 24.65 44.33 -2.39
N LYS A 83 23.43 43.87 -2.09
CA LYS A 83 22.81 44.03 -0.76
C LYS A 83 23.44 43.02 0.20
N SER A 84 23.46 43.35 1.49
CA SER A 84 23.92 42.39 2.50
C SER A 84 22.98 41.17 2.53
N ALA A 85 23.56 39.97 2.63
CA ALA A 85 22.80 38.72 2.67
C ALA A 85 21.73 38.70 3.78
N GLN A 86 22.02 39.35 4.92
CA GLN A 86 21.07 39.46 6.03
C GLN A 86 19.83 40.29 5.67
N ALA A 87 19.97 41.36 4.88
CA ALA A 87 18.84 42.17 4.44
C ALA A 87 17.93 41.41 3.46
N ILE A 88 18.50 40.59 2.59
CA ILE A 88 17.77 39.75 1.62
C ILE A 88 16.97 38.66 2.35
N ILE A 89 17.58 37.99 3.32
CA ILE A 89 16.92 36.93 4.12
C ILE A 89 15.77 37.52 4.97
N ALA A 90 15.98 38.69 5.59
CA ALA A 90 14.96 39.36 6.41
C ALA A 90 13.74 39.82 5.60
N ALA A 91 13.92 40.23 4.34
CA ALA A 91 12.83 40.59 3.45
C ALA A 91 11.94 39.39 3.09
N ARG A 92 12.53 38.19 2.92
CA ARG A 92 11.83 36.95 2.56
C ARG A 92 11.27 36.15 3.75
N SER A 93 11.52 36.53 5.01
CA SER A 93 10.88 35.88 6.18
C SER A 93 9.46 36.37 6.50
N SER A 94 9.03 37.48 5.88
CA SER A 94 7.70 38.10 6.04
C SER A 94 6.50 37.37 5.39
N PRO A 95 6.60 36.73 4.20
CA PRO A 95 5.46 36.16 3.47
C PRO A 95 4.99 34.76 3.92
N LEU A 96 5.70 34.06 4.82
CA LEU A 96 5.31 32.72 5.33
C LEU A 96 3.92 32.70 6.01
N LYS A 97 3.37 33.85 6.39
CA LYS A 97 2.01 33.97 6.95
C LYS A 97 0.90 33.98 5.89
N ARG A 98 1.16 34.35 4.63
CA ARG A 98 0.14 34.38 3.56
C ARG A 98 -0.15 33.00 2.96
N SER A 99 0.86 32.14 2.82
CA SER A 99 0.69 30.77 2.30
C SER A 99 -0.11 29.87 3.24
N SER A 100 -0.02 30.10 4.55
CA SER A 100 -0.84 29.42 5.57
C SER A 100 -2.35 29.65 5.39
N ALA A 101 -2.76 30.89 5.07
CA ALA A 101 -4.18 31.25 4.95
C ALA A 101 -4.84 30.63 3.71
N LEU A 102 -4.10 30.57 2.59
CA LEU A 102 -4.58 29.95 1.35
C LEU A 102 -4.74 28.43 1.51
N ARG A 103 -3.83 27.78 2.26
CA ARG A 103 -3.87 26.35 2.58
C ARG A 103 -5.08 25.99 3.45
N GLN A 104 -5.46 26.86 4.39
CA GLN A 104 -6.65 26.70 5.23
C GLN A 104 -7.95 26.82 4.43
N GLN A 105 -7.98 27.71 3.43
CA GLN A 105 -9.16 27.91 2.59
C GLN A 105 -9.38 26.73 1.62
N GLN A 106 -8.30 26.11 1.12
CA GLN A 106 -8.38 24.93 0.24
C GLN A 106 -8.81 23.66 0.98
N GLN A 107 -8.38 23.50 2.25
CA GLN A 107 -8.79 22.35 3.09
C GLN A 107 -10.27 22.40 3.48
N ASN A 108 -10.83 23.59 3.74
CA ASN A 108 -12.25 23.72 4.09
C ASN A 108 -13.20 23.38 2.91
N SER A 109 -12.75 23.60 1.67
CA SER A 109 -13.56 23.38 0.45
C SER A 109 -13.77 21.88 0.12
N ALA A 110 -12.90 21.00 0.64
CA ALA A 110 -12.99 19.55 0.41
C ALA A 110 -13.90 18.82 1.42
N SER A 111 -14.40 19.53 2.44
CA SER A 111 -15.19 18.95 3.53
C SER A 111 -16.70 19.19 3.43
N SER A 112 -17.17 19.91 2.40
CA SER A 112 -18.57 20.34 2.26
C SER A 112 -19.41 19.55 1.25
N SER A 113 -18.93 18.40 0.74
CA SER A 113 -19.59 17.63 -0.32
C SER A 113 -20.13 16.27 0.13
N SER A 114 -20.52 16.11 1.38
CA SER A 114 -20.93 14.82 1.96
C SER A 114 -22.45 14.62 2.12
N ASP A 115 -23.30 15.42 1.46
CA ASP A 115 -24.74 15.43 1.78
C ASP A 115 -25.70 15.45 0.57
N SER A 116 -25.39 14.66 -0.47
CA SER A 116 -26.33 14.36 -1.55
C SER A 116 -26.68 12.88 -1.56
N ARG A 117 -27.85 12.56 -1.00
CA ARG A 117 -28.48 11.23 -1.03
C ARG A 117 -28.51 10.70 -2.47
N LEU A 118 -27.75 9.63 -2.71
CA LEU A 118 -27.48 9.02 -4.02
C LEU A 118 -28.70 8.22 -4.51
N ALA A 119 -29.54 8.84 -5.34
CA ALA A 119 -30.41 8.10 -6.25
C ALA A 119 -29.61 7.86 -7.55
N LEU A 120 -29.39 6.59 -7.90
CA LEU A 120 -28.65 6.19 -9.10
C LEU A 120 -29.42 6.61 -10.37
N PRO A 121 -28.75 7.20 -11.39
CA PRO A 121 -29.40 7.54 -12.64
C PRO A 121 -29.62 6.29 -13.52
N SER A 122 -30.83 6.19 -14.11
CA SER A 122 -31.36 5.04 -14.87
C SER A 122 -30.50 4.54 -16.05
N TRP A 123 -29.59 5.36 -16.58
CA TRP A 123 -28.72 4.96 -17.71
C TRP A 123 -27.48 4.16 -17.27
N LEU A 124 -27.15 4.19 -15.97
CA LEU A 124 -26.02 3.44 -15.42
C LEU A 124 -26.36 1.96 -15.18
N THR A 125 -27.64 1.64 -14.98
CA THR A 125 -28.11 0.27 -14.71
C THR A 125 -28.09 -0.63 -15.95
N THR A 126 -28.17 -0.06 -17.16
CA THR A 126 -28.19 -0.82 -18.42
C THR A 126 -26.81 -1.09 -19.01
N ALA A 127 -25.79 -0.31 -18.63
CA ALA A 127 -24.44 -0.44 -19.19
C ALA A 127 -23.55 -1.48 -18.49
N MET A 128 -23.91 -1.93 -17.28
CA MET A 128 -23.06 -2.82 -16.48
C MET A 128 -23.48 -4.30 -16.52
N ASP A 129 -24.59 -4.64 -17.18
CA ASP A 129 -25.00 -6.03 -17.40
C ASP A 129 -24.09 -6.74 -18.44
N THR A 130 -23.34 -5.99 -19.26
CA THR A 130 -22.43 -6.55 -20.27
C THR A 130 -21.03 -6.87 -19.75
N ASP A 131 -20.64 -6.34 -18.58
CA ASP A 131 -19.27 -6.45 -18.07
C ASP A 131 -19.11 -7.51 -16.97
N HIS A 132 -20.21 -8.06 -16.45
CA HIS A 132 -20.16 -9.04 -15.37
C HIS A 132 -19.58 -10.40 -15.82
N GLU A 133 -19.81 -10.83 -17.07
CA GLU A 133 -19.19 -12.06 -17.61
C GLU A 133 -17.68 -11.91 -17.87
N ALA A 134 -17.19 -10.67 -18.08
CA ALA A 134 -15.78 -10.41 -18.33
C ALA A 134 -14.94 -10.28 -17.04
N ASN A 135 -15.56 -9.89 -15.92
CA ASN A 135 -14.84 -9.61 -14.66
C ASN A 135 -14.57 -10.85 -13.80
N ASP A 136 -15.42 -11.89 -13.85
CA ASP A 136 -15.16 -13.14 -13.11
C ASP A 136 -13.90 -13.86 -13.61
N ALA A 137 -13.57 -13.74 -14.90
CA ALA A 137 -12.31 -14.21 -15.46
C ALA A 137 -11.10 -13.34 -15.05
N ALA A 138 -11.31 -12.05 -14.75
CA ALA A 138 -10.25 -11.11 -14.37
C ALA A 138 -9.91 -11.17 -12.87
N HIS A 139 -10.84 -11.60 -12.01
CA HIS A 139 -10.57 -11.83 -10.58
C HIS A 139 -9.88 -13.16 -10.29
N ALA A 140 -9.84 -14.07 -11.27
CA ALA A 140 -8.93 -15.21 -11.29
C ALA A 140 -7.50 -14.80 -11.71
N ARG A 141 -6.98 -13.65 -11.25
CA ARG A 141 -5.53 -13.44 -11.25
C ARG A 141 -4.96 -14.54 -10.37
N GLN A 142 -4.42 -15.57 -11.02
CA GLN A 142 -3.77 -16.71 -10.40
C GLN A 142 -2.83 -16.17 -9.33
N PHE A 143 -3.16 -16.46 -8.07
CA PHE A 143 -2.22 -16.28 -6.97
C PHE A 143 -1.02 -17.17 -7.30
N ASP A 144 0.06 -16.54 -7.77
CA ASP A 144 1.32 -17.23 -8.00
C ASP A 144 2.16 -17.09 -6.73
N PRO A 145 2.27 -18.14 -5.89
CA PRO A 145 3.11 -18.11 -4.69
C PRO A 145 4.60 -17.90 -5.01
N PHE A 146 5.00 -17.98 -6.29
CA PHE A 146 6.37 -17.78 -6.77
C PHE A 146 6.59 -16.46 -7.52
N GLN A 147 5.61 -15.55 -7.57
CA GLN A 147 5.75 -14.27 -8.28
C GLN A 147 6.92 -13.41 -7.75
N TYR A 148 7.36 -13.66 -6.52
CA TYR A 148 8.50 -13.02 -5.87
C TYR A 148 9.74 -13.93 -5.73
N VAL A 149 9.72 -15.17 -6.23
CA VAL A 149 10.82 -16.12 -6.05
C VAL A 149 11.98 -15.87 -7.03
N TYR A 150 11.76 -15.07 -8.07
CA TYR A 150 12.80 -14.63 -9.00
C TYR A 150 13.34 -13.22 -8.75
N THR A 151 12.97 -12.57 -7.64
CA THR A 151 13.79 -11.45 -7.16
C THR A 151 14.90 -12.06 -6.31
N TYR A 152 16.12 -12.06 -6.83
CA TYR A 152 17.28 -12.08 -5.93
C TYR A 152 17.04 -10.95 -4.91
N PRO A 153 17.07 -11.22 -3.59
CA PRO A 153 17.11 -10.14 -2.63
C PRO A 153 18.41 -9.39 -2.87
N ASP A 154 18.34 -8.36 -3.72
CA ASP A 154 19.42 -7.41 -3.88
C ASP A 154 19.57 -6.69 -2.54
N ASP A 155 20.77 -6.83 -2.00
CA ASP A 155 21.27 -6.21 -0.78
C ASP A 155 20.61 -6.64 0.54
N SER A 156 21.25 -7.63 1.18
CA SER A 156 21.42 -7.55 2.62
C SER A 156 22.17 -6.24 2.96
N MET A 157 21.45 -5.15 3.22
CA MET A 157 22.05 -3.89 3.61
C MET A 157 22.56 -3.98 5.04
N LEU A 158 23.89 -3.99 5.19
CA LEU A 158 24.53 -3.80 6.48
C LEU A 158 24.39 -2.33 6.88
N TRP A 159 23.76 -2.09 8.02
CA TRP A 159 23.67 -0.74 8.59
C TRP A 159 25.04 -0.33 9.09
N ASP A 160 25.55 0.84 8.68
CA ASP A 160 26.84 1.36 9.14
C ASP A 160 26.91 1.56 10.67
N GLN A 161 25.75 1.63 11.32
CA GLN A 161 25.61 1.84 12.77
C GLN A 161 25.37 0.56 13.57
N TYR A 162 25.51 -0.63 12.98
CA TYR A 162 25.36 -1.88 13.73
C TYR A 162 26.49 -2.03 14.75
N VAL A 163 26.12 -2.14 16.03
CA VAL A 163 27.06 -2.33 17.14
C VAL A 163 27.10 -3.80 17.49
N ASP A 164 28.24 -4.44 17.24
CA ASP A 164 28.51 -5.82 17.61
C ASP A 164 29.64 -5.87 18.66
N PRO A 165 29.34 -6.29 19.90
CA PRO A 165 30.33 -6.41 20.98
C PRO A 165 31.51 -7.33 20.62
N THR A 166 31.30 -8.32 19.74
CA THR A 166 32.34 -9.30 19.40
C THR A 166 33.36 -8.76 18.40
N THR A 167 33.00 -7.75 17.60
CA THR A 167 33.89 -7.17 16.58
C THR A 167 34.33 -5.74 16.89
N ASP A 168 33.88 -5.17 18.01
CA ASP A 168 34.17 -3.78 18.41
C ASP A 168 35.66 -3.52 18.59
N TYR A 169 36.42 -4.50 19.10
CA TYR A 169 37.88 -4.42 19.27
C TYR A 169 38.64 -4.18 17.96
N LEU A 170 38.05 -4.50 16.81
CA LEU A 170 38.69 -4.31 15.50
C LEU A 170 38.80 -2.83 15.11
N LYS A 171 38.02 -1.93 15.75
CA LYS A 171 38.11 -0.48 15.52
C LYS A 171 39.46 0.08 15.95
N ASP A 172 40.00 -0.43 17.07
CA ASP A 172 41.24 0.04 17.69
C ASP A 172 42.47 -0.80 17.29
N ASN A 173 42.26 -1.95 16.65
CA ASN A 173 43.34 -2.86 16.30
C ASN A 173 44.11 -2.41 15.04
N ARG A 174 45.33 -1.88 15.26
CA ARG A 174 46.23 -1.41 14.20
C ARG A 174 46.67 -2.51 13.23
N THR A 175 46.83 -3.76 13.68
CA THR A 175 47.29 -4.85 12.81
C THR A 175 46.18 -5.29 11.85
N ALA A 176 44.94 -5.39 12.35
CA ALA A 176 43.77 -5.68 11.52
C ALA A 176 43.56 -4.59 10.45
N ARG A 177 43.71 -3.32 10.83
CA ARG A 177 43.62 -2.18 9.91
C ARG A 177 44.73 -2.18 8.85
N ALA A 178 45.96 -2.53 9.23
CA ALA A 178 47.07 -2.67 8.28
C ALA A 178 46.86 -3.81 7.29
N GLY A 179 46.15 -4.88 7.70
CA GLY A 179 45.73 -5.98 6.83
C GLY A 179 44.48 -5.68 5.99
N GLY A 180 43.91 -4.48 6.09
CA GLY A 180 42.69 -4.09 5.35
C GLY A 180 41.41 -4.76 5.86
N TYR A 181 41.46 -5.47 7.00
CA TYR A 181 40.31 -6.14 7.57
C TYR A 181 39.50 -5.17 8.44
N ALA A 182 38.17 -5.28 8.36
CA ALA A 182 37.21 -4.44 9.06
C ALA A 182 35.98 -5.25 9.47
N ALA A 183 35.31 -4.86 10.56
CA ALA A 183 34.15 -5.56 11.13
C ALA A 183 33.05 -5.85 10.09
N LYS A 184 32.82 -4.92 9.15
CA LYS A 184 31.87 -5.08 8.03
C LYS A 184 32.05 -6.37 7.23
N PHE A 185 33.27 -6.88 7.09
CA PHE A 185 33.52 -8.10 6.33
C PHE A 185 33.09 -9.35 7.10
N ALA A 186 33.25 -9.36 8.42
CA ALA A 186 32.75 -10.43 9.28
C ALA A 186 31.21 -10.49 9.22
N HIS A 187 30.53 -9.34 9.32
CA HIS A 187 29.07 -9.28 9.24
C HIS A 187 28.54 -9.73 7.89
N LYS A 188 29.13 -9.26 6.78
CA LYS A 188 28.74 -9.71 5.43
C LYS A 188 28.92 -11.21 5.24
N ARG A 189 30.01 -11.77 5.76
CA ARG A 189 30.25 -13.22 5.73
C ARG A 189 29.21 -13.98 6.55
N ALA A 190 28.88 -13.51 7.75
CA ALA A 190 27.88 -14.14 8.61
C ALA A 190 26.49 -14.12 7.97
N LEU A 191 26.10 -13.02 7.32
CA LEU A 191 24.84 -12.93 6.58
C LEU A 191 24.84 -13.91 5.39
N ALA A 192 25.91 -13.94 4.60
CA ALA A 192 26.02 -14.88 3.48
C ALA A 192 25.95 -16.34 3.94
N ASP A 193 26.57 -16.68 5.08
CA ASP A 193 26.54 -18.03 5.65
C ASP A 193 25.13 -18.43 6.13
N ALA A 194 24.44 -17.51 6.84
CA ALA A 194 23.07 -17.71 7.29
C ALA A 194 22.10 -17.96 6.13
N PHE A 195 22.24 -17.23 5.02
CA PHE A 195 21.36 -17.36 3.86
C PHE A 195 21.75 -18.48 2.89
N SER A 196 23.03 -18.86 2.83
CA SER A 196 23.48 -20.01 2.02
C SER A 196 23.23 -21.36 2.68
N GLY A 197 22.84 -21.39 3.97
CA GLY A 197 22.42 -22.60 4.67
C GLY A 197 23.55 -23.62 4.90
N LEU A 198 24.81 -23.22 4.74
CA LEU A 198 25.97 -24.11 4.84
C LEU A 198 26.35 -24.47 6.28
N ALA A 199 25.75 -23.81 7.28
CA ALA A 199 25.89 -24.13 8.69
C ALA A 199 24.88 -25.21 9.15
N CYS A 200 24.90 -26.39 8.52
CA CYS A 200 24.36 -27.59 9.17
C CYS A 200 25.34 -27.99 10.29
N LEU A 201 25.13 -27.45 11.48
CA LEU A 201 25.74 -27.96 12.70
C LEU A 201 25.23 -29.40 12.88
N THR A 202 26.04 -30.37 12.48
CA THR A 202 25.81 -31.76 12.88
C THR A 202 25.89 -31.78 14.40
N ALA A 203 24.73 -31.94 15.04
CA ALA A 203 24.64 -32.20 16.45
C ALA A 203 25.23 -33.59 16.73
N GLN A 204 26.55 -33.70 16.79
CA GLN A 204 27.21 -34.83 17.41
C GLN A 204 26.96 -34.71 18.92
N GLN A 205 25.92 -35.42 19.36
CA GLN A 205 25.69 -35.79 20.75
C GLN A 205 26.94 -36.49 21.28
N ASN A 206 27.76 -35.78 22.06
CA ASN A 206 28.83 -36.34 22.87
C ASN A 206 28.44 -36.21 24.35
N VAL A 207 27.65 -37.17 24.85
CA VAL A 207 27.49 -37.56 26.27
C VAL A 207 26.98 -39.02 26.21
N ALA A 208 27.57 -40.08 26.78
CA ALA A 208 28.31 -40.25 28.02
C ALA A 208 29.27 -41.45 27.94
N LEU A 209 30.40 -41.38 28.66
CA LEU A 209 30.98 -42.50 29.40
C LEU A 209 30.96 -42.13 30.88
#